data_AF-A0A7C4T2A1-F1
#
_entry.id   AF-A0A7C4T2A1-F1
#
_cell.length_a   1.000
_cell.length_b   1.000
_cell.length_c   1.000
_cell.angle_alpha   90.00
_cell.angle_beta   90.00
_cell.angle_gamma   90.00
#
_symmetry.space_group_name_H-M   'P 1'
#
loop_
_entity.id
_entity.type
_entity.pdbx_description
1 polymer ?
#
loop_
_entity_poly.entity_id
_entity_poly.type
_entity_poly.pdbx_seq_one_letter_code
_entity_poly.pdbx_strand_id
1 'polypeptide(L)'
;TDNPDLCDKDLIVTLGGDGTVLYAGRLASLCDIPILPVNLGSLGFIAWIKKNDWFNAFKAVVEDKLVISRRMMIDVQVVREGKLVHKYIALNDAVVSSAMLARIVNLSINISGSSLGTYKADGVIVATPTGSTAYSLAAGGPILDVDMEAMVFNPICPFTLSNRPLVVPGDETIEIYVEMEQREKLILTIDGQEYLDLLEGDRIFIKKAQHYANIFCSARGAFYQVLRSKLNWSGGPDA
;
A
#
# COMPACT_ATOMS: atom_id res chain seq x y z
N THR A 1 13.96 -12.82 10.71
CA THR A 1 14.14 -12.11 12.00
C THR A 1 12.85 -12.22 12.75
N ASP A 2 12.88 -12.65 14.01
CA ASP A 2 11.68 -12.72 14.83
C ASP A 2 11.14 -11.30 14.98
N ASN A 3 9.88 -11.10 14.59
CA ASN A 3 9.21 -9.83 14.80
C ASN A 3 9.07 -9.59 16.32
N PRO A 4 9.30 -8.36 16.80
CA PRO A 4 9.12 -8.06 18.22
C PRO A 4 7.66 -8.31 18.62
N ASP A 5 7.45 -8.84 19.83
CA ASP A 5 6.12 -8.81 20.45
C ASP A 5 5.83 -7.36 20.88
N LEU A 6 4.75 -6.82 20.33
CA LEU A 6 4.36 -5.42 20.52
C LEU A 6 3.07 -5.28 21.32
N CYS A 7 2.32 -6.35 21.57
CA CYS A 7 0.94 -6.25 22.05
C CYS A 7 0.80 -5.71 23.49
N ASP A 8 1.91 -5.52 24.22
CA ASP A 8 1.97 -4.88 25.52
C ASP A 8 2.38 -3.38 25.45
N LYS A 9 2.45 -2.78 24.26
CA LYS A 9 2.87 -1.38 24.06
C LYS A 9 1.67 -0.47 23.76
N ASP A 10 1.73 0.75 24.26
CA ASP A 10 0.69 1.77 24.03
C ASP A 10 0.96 2.67 22.80
N LEU A 11 2.22 2.74 22.39
CA LEU A 11 2.67 3.66 21.33
C LEU A 11 3.91 3.11 20.62
N ILE A 12 3.92 3.19 19.30
CA ILE A 12 5.12 2.96 18.49
C ILE A 12 5.61 4.28 17.93
N VAL A 13 6.90 4.58 18.13
CA VAL A 13 7.55 5.76 17.54
C VAL A 13 8.49 5.30 16.44
N THR A 14 8.26 5.73 15.20
CA THR A 14 9.16 5.41 14.09
C THR A 14 10.11 6.57 13.85
N LEU A 15 11.39 6.27 13.64
CA LEU A 15 12.42 7.24 13.30
C LEU A 15 12.97 6.91 11.90
N GLY A 16 12.50 7.61 10.87
CA GLY A 16 12.87 7.29 9.49
C GLY A 16 11.97 7.92 8.45
N GLY A 17 11.85 7.29 7.29
CA GLY A 17 10.93 7.74 6.23
C GLY A 17 9.64 6.91 6.18
N ASP A 18 8.87 7.05 5.10
CA ASP A 18 7.64 6.29 4.88
C ASP A 18 7.87 4.78 4.95
N GLY A 19 8.99 4.27 4.42
CA GLY A 19 9.34 2.84 4.49
C GLY A 19 9.45 2.31 5.92
N THR A 20 9.94 3.12 6.86
CA THR A 20 9.98 2.75 8.29
C THR A 20 8.57 2.68 8.87
N VAL A 21 7.67 3.57 8.45
CA VAL A 21 6.27 3.55 8.87
C VAL A 21 5.51 2.36 8.27
N LEU A 22 5.80 1.95 7.03
CA LEU A 22 5.21 0.75 6.42
C LEU A 22 5.54 -0.50 7.24
N TYR A 23 6.82 -0.67 7.59
CA TYR A 23 7.27 -1.79 8.41
C TYR A 23 6.59 -1.80 9.78
N ALA A 24 6.57 -0.66 10.47
CA ALA A 24 5.91 -0.54 11.77
C ALA A 24 4.39 -0.73 11.67
N GLY A 25 3.76 -0.21 10.61
CA GLY A 25 2.32 -0.31 10.34
C GLY A 25 1.82 -1.75 10.26
N ARG A 26 2.59 -2.63 9.60
CA ARG A 26 2.24 -4.06 9.53
C ARG A 26 2.30 -4.77 10.88
N LEU A 27 3.24 -4.41 11.74
CA LEU A 27 3.37 -5.02 13.07
C LEU A 27 2.36 -4.43 14.06
N ALA A 28 2.19 -3.11 14.06
CA ALA A 28 1.35 -2.36 14.97
C ALA A 28 -0.14 -2.68 14.78
N SER A 29 -0.58 -2.87 13.54
CA SER A 29 -1.99 -3.10 13.20
C SER A 29 -2.54 -4.41 13.78
N LEU A 30 -1.67 -5.41 13.99
CA LEU A 30 -2.03 -6.69 14.61
C LEU A 30 -2.43 -6.53 16.09
N CYS A 31 -1.90 -5.51 16.77
CA CYS A 31 -2.17 -5.21 18.17
C CYS A 31 -2.97 -3.89 18.35
N ASP A 32 -3.45 -3.27 17.27
CA ASP A 32 -4.18 -1.99 17.24
C ASP A 32 -3.42 -0.78 17.85
N ILE A 33 -2.08 -0.81 17.78
CA ILE A 33 -1.22 0.19 18.44
C ILE A 33 -1.03 1.41 17.53
N PRO A 34 -1.22 2.65 18.03
CA PRO A 34 -0.99 3.84 17.23
C PRO A 34 0.50 4.12 17.00
N ILE A 35 0.80 4.71 15.85
CA ILE A 35 2.14 5.06 15.40
C ILE A 35 2.32 6.59 15.41
N LEU A 36 3.41 7.05 16.02
CA LEU A 36 3.91 8.42 15.91
C LEU A 36 5.07 8.49 14.89
N PRO A 37 4.83 8.97 13.66
CA PRO A 37 5.81 8.81 12.59
C PRO A 37 6.77 10.01 12.47
N VAL A 38 7.96 9.90 13.05
CA VAL A 38 9.01 10.94 13.00
C VAL A 38 9.88 10.78 11.77
N ASN A 39 9.85 11.82 10.94
CA ASN A 39 10.64 11.95 9.74
C ASN A 39 12.05 12.49 10.02
N LEU A 40 13.07 11.70 9.64
CA LEU A 40 14.48 12.07 9.76
C LEU A 40 15.13 12.57 8.46
N GLY A 41 14.40 12.55 7.34
CA GLY A 41 14.88 12.95 6.02
C GLY A 41 13.96 13.98 5.36
N SER A 42 13.67 13.76 4.07
CA SER A 42 12.68 14.58 3.36
C SER A 42 11.28 14.18 3.80
N LEU A 43 10.37 15.17 3.93
CA LEU A 43 8.97 14.96 4.32
C LEU A 43 8.35 13.79 3.54
N GLY A 44 7.53 12.92 4.13
CA GLY A 44 6.89 11.80 3.45
C GLY A 44 5.38 11.99 3.35
N PHE A 45 4.68 11.12 2.63
CA PHE A 45 3.21 11.08 2.65
C PHE A 45 2.65 10.47 3.94
N ILE A 46 3.48 9.70 4.66
CA ILE A 46 3.10 9.02 5.90
C ILE A 46 3.86 9.63 7.09
N ALA A 47 5.19 9.72 6.99
CA ALA A 47 6.05 10.34 8.00
C ALA A 47 6.07 11.88 7.85
N TRP A 48 5.15 12.55 8.53
CA TRP A 48 4.96 14.00 8.44
C TRP A 48 5.62 14.80 9.57
N ILE A 49 5.96 14.17 10.70
CA ILE A 49 6.52 14.89 11.85
C ILE A 49 7.99 15.18 11.56
N LYS A 50 8.38 16.45 11.48
CA LYS A 50 9.78 16.80 11.25
C LYS A 50 10.62 16.44 12.47
N LYS A 51 11.88 16.09 12.25
CA LYS A 51 12.89 15.87 13.30
C LYS A 51 12.98 16.99 14.35
N ASN A 52 12.65 18.24 14.03
CA ASN A 52 12.73 19.31 15.04
C ASN A 52 11.43 19.48 15.83
N ASP A 53 10.32 18.88 15.37
CA ASP A 53 8.99 19.03 15.95
C ASP A 53 8.54 17.79 16.75
N TRP A 54 9.32 16.70 16.73
CA TRP A 54 8.91 15.41 17.32
C TRP A 54 8.55 15.51 18.80
N PHE A 55 9.26 16.33 19.58
CA PHE A 55 9.02 16.44 21.02
C PHE A 55 7.70 17.15 21.31
N ASN A 56 7.33 18.15 20.50
CA ASN A 56 6.04 18.82 20.59
C ASN A 56 4.91 17.87 20.16
N ALA A 57 5.11 17.10 19.10
CA ALA A 57 4.17 16.06 18.68
C ALA A 57 4.00 15.00 19.79
N PHE A 58 5.09 14.51 20.38
CA PHE A 58 5.03 13.53 21.47
C PHE A 58 4.25 14.07 22.68
N LYS A 59 4.50 15.32 23.10
CA LYS A 59 3.69 15.96 24.15
C LYS A 59 2.21 16.01 23.79
N ALA A 60 1.89 16.37 22.55
CA ALA A 60 0.50 16.40 22.09
C ALA A 60 -0.15 15.00 22.07
N VAL A 61 0.62 13.93 21.86
CA VAL A 61 0.11 12.55 22.03
C VAL A 61 -0.23 12.29 23.50
N VAL A 62 0.70 12.58 24.42
CA VAL A 62 0.50 12.35 25.86
C VAL A 62 -0.66 13.18 26.42
N GLU A 63 -0.96 14.32 25.82
CA GLU A 63 -2.07 15.20 26.18
C GLU A 63 -3.38 14.92 25.40
N ASP A 64 -3.44 13.85 24.59
CA ASP A 64 -4.58 13.48 23.73
C ASP A 64 -5.04 14.58 22.75
N LYS A 65 -4.09 15.43 22.30
CA LYS A 65 -4.34 16.55 21.39
C LYS A 65 -4.05 16.24 19.92
N LEU A 66 -3.48 15.07 19.65
CA LEU A 66 -3.11 14.63 18.31
C LEU A 66 -4.18 13.71 17.72
N VAL A 67 -4.50 13.92 16.44
CA VAL A 67 -5.53 13.14 15.75
C VAL A 67 -4.92 11.86 15.21
N ILE A 68 -5.67 10.76 15.26
CA ILE A 68 -5.31 9.50 14.59
C ILE A 68 -6.06 9.42 13.27
N SER A 69 -5.32 9.15 12.19
CA SER A 69 -5.86 8.76 10.89
C SER A 69 -5.79 7.24 10.79
N ARG A 70 -6.95 6.62 10.58
CA ARG A 70 -7.14 5.16 10.55
C ARG A 70 -7.03 4.68 9.12
N ARG A 71 -5.87 4.16 8.74
CA ARG A 71 -5.55 3.80 7.35
C ARG A 71 -5.99 2.38 7.02
N MET A 72 -6.81 2.25 5.98
CA MET A 72 -7.17 0.96 5.40
C MET A 72 -5.91 0.20 4.98
N MET A 73 -5.90 -1.10 5.25
CA MET A 73 -4.88 -2.05 4.83
C MET A 73 -5.51 -3.16 3.98
N ILE A 74 -4.69 -3.87 3.21
CA ILE A 74 -5.12 -5.04 2.42
C ILE A 74 -4.53 -6.34 2.97
N ASP A 75 -5.35 -7.38 2.98
CA ASP A 75 -4.99 -8.77 3.22
C ASP A 75 -4.73 -9.42 1.87
N VAL A 76 -3.55 -10.03 1.71
CA VAL A 76 -3.10 -10.64 0.47
C VAL A 76 -2.86 -12.13 0.71
N GLN A 77 -3.59 -12.97 0.01
CA GLN A 77 -3.55 -14.41 0.16
C GLN A 77 -3.14 -15.06 -1.15
N VAL A 78 -2.14 -15.94 -1.10
CA VAL A 78 -1.68 -16.70 -2.26
C VAL A 78 -2.13 -18.14 -2.09
N VAL A 79 -2.91 -18.62 -3.05
CA VAL A 79 -3.45 -19.98 -3.09
C VAL A 79 -2.82 -20.71 -4.27
N ARG A 80 -2.19 -21.84 -3.98
CA ARG A 80 -1.54 -22.73 -4.94
C ARG A 80 -2.17 -24.11 -4.84
N GLU A 81 -2.66 -24.65 -5.96
CA GLU A 81 -3.31 -25.97 -6.02
C GLU A 81 -4.43 -26.13 -4.96
N GLY A 82 -5.19 -25.05 -4.74
CA GLY A 82 -6.29 -25.03 -3.76
C GLY A 82 -5.88 -24.89 -2.28
N LYS A 83 -4.58 -24.72 -1.98
CA LYS A 83 -4.07 -24.52 -0.62
C LYS A 83 -3.54 -23.11 -0.41
N LEU A 84 -3.87 -22.49 0.71
CA LEU A 84 -3.25 -21.24 1.14
C LEU A 84 -1.77 -21.50 1.44
N VAL A 85 -0.88 -20.87 0.67
CA VAL A 85 0.58 -21.00 0.85
C VAL A 85 1.18 -19.82 1.59
N HIS A 86 0.66 -18.62 1.37
CA HIS A 86 1.14 -17.40 2.01
C HIS A 86 0.01 -16.43 2.32
N LYS A 87 0.20 -15.63 3.37
CA LYS A 87 -0.69 -14.56 3.79
C LYS A 87 0.14 -13.36 4.22
N TYR A 88 -0.24 -12.19 3.73
CA TYR A 88 0.40 -10.91 4.05
C TYR A 88 -0.64 -9.85 4.40
N ILE A 89 -0.20 -8.80 5.07
CA ILE A 89 -0.93 -7.55 5.23
C ILE A 89 -0.09 -6.45 4.59
N ALA A 90 -0.70 -5.53 3.85
CA ALA A 90 0.01 -4.40 3.23
C ALA A 90 -0.67 -3.08 3.60
N LEU A 91 0.14 -2.03 3.83
CA LEU A 91 -0.37 -0.67 4.05
C LEU A 91 -0.50 0.11 2.75
N ASN A 92 0.43 -0.09 1.81
CA ASN A 92 0.43 0.58 0.51
C ASN A 92 -0.19 -0.31 -0.55
N ASP A 93 0.49 -1.40 -0.92
CA ASP A 93 0.17 -2.12 -2.15
C ASP A 93 0.67 -3.56 -2.20
N ALA A 94 0.04 -4.30 -3.10
CA ALA A 94 0.46 -5.61 -3.58
C ALA A 94 0.71 -5.51 -5.09
N VAL A 95 1.90 -5.91 -5.51
CA VAL A 95 2.35 -5.75 -6.90
C VAL A 95 2.73 -7.11 -7.46
N VAL A 96 2.12 -7.48 -8.58
CA VAL A 96 2.55 -8.65 -9.36
C VAL A 96 3.25 -8.14 -10.61
N SER A 97 4.53 -8.45 -10.76
CA SER A 97 5.33 -8.05 -11.91
C SER A 97 6.30 -9.14 -12.33
N SER A 98 6.90 -8.98 -13.52
CA SER A 98 7.98 -9.88 -13.92
C SER A 98 9.21 -9.71 -13.02
N ALA A 99 9.88 -10.83 -12.72
CA ALA A 99 11.19 -10.85 -12.07
C ALA A 99 12.31 -10.29 -12.96
N MET A 100 12.07 -10.20 -14.27
CA MET A 100 13.05 -9.73 -15.25
C MET A 100 12.54 -8.45 -15.92
N LEU A 101 13.46 -7.53 -16.21
CA LEU A 101 13.13 -6.25 -16.83
C LEU A 101 12.51 -6.43 -18.23
N ALA A 102 11.47 -5.63 -18.51
CA ALA A 102 10.80 -5.52 -19.82
C ALA A 102 10.20 -6.83 -20.37
N ARG A 103 9.62 -7.65 -19.48
CA ARG A 103 8.93 -8.89 -19.85
C ARG A 103 7.43 -8.78 -19.56
N ILE A 104 6.63 -9.13 -20.57
CA ILE A 104 5.18 -9.09 -20.48
C ILE A 104 4.69 -10.24 -19.60
N VAL A 105 3.81 -9.91 -18.66
CA VAL A 105 3.08 -10.86 -17.82
C VAL A 105 1.67 -11.06 -18.37
N ASN A 106 1.16 -12.28 -18.30
CA ASN A 106 -0.24 -12.59 -18.62
C ASN A 106 -0.99 -12.91 -17.31
N LEU A 107 -1.90 -12.02 -16.93
CA LEU A 107 -2.64 -12.12 -15.67
C LEU A 107 -4.13 -11.97 -15.93
N SER A 108 -4.94 -12.92 -15.47
CA SER A 108 -6.39 -12.76 -15.50
C SER A 108 -6.88 -12.12 -14.22
N ILE A 109 -7.72 -11.11 -14.38
CA ILE A 109 -8.20 -10.29 -13.27
C ILE A 109 -9.69 -10.50 -13.11
N ASN A 110 -10.11 -10.78 -11.88
CA ASN A 110 -11.50 -10.89 -11.51
C ASN A 110 -11.77 -10.00 -10.28
N ILE A 111 -12.88 -9.27 -10.28
CA ILE A 111 -13.33 -8.48 -9.14
C ILE A 111 -14.68 -9.01 -8.70
N SER A 112 -14.73 -9.62 -7.53
CA SER A 112 -15.94 -10.17 -6.90
C SER A 112 -16.81 -11.02 -7.83
N GLY A 113 -16.18 -11.92 -8.57
CA GLY A 113 -16.82 -12.84 -9.52
C GLY A 113 -16.92 -12.31 -10.95
N SER A 114 -16.75 -11.00 -11.17
CA SER A 114 -16.78 -10.38 -12.49
C SER A 114 -15.39 -10.38 -13.14
N SER A 115 -15.23 -11.09 -14.25
CA SER A 115 -13.98 -11.09 -15.02
C SER A 115 -13.76 -9.74 -15.72
N LEU A 116 -12.61 -9.11 -15.45
CA LEU A 116 -12.08 -7.97 -16.21
C LEU A 116 -11.27 -8.41 -17.44
N GLY A 117 -10.98 -9.71 -17.56
CA GLY A 117 -10.21 -10.31 -18.64
C GLY A 117 -8.72 -10.46 -18.33
N THR A 118 -7.97 -10.80 -19.37
CA THR A 118 -6.53 -11.08 -19.28
C THR A 118 -5.72 -9.84 -19.66
N TYR A 119 -4.85 -9.42 -18.74
CA TYR A 119 -3.98 -8.26 -18.88
C TYR A 119 -2.60 -8.69 -19.34
N LYS A 120 -2.12 -8.02 -20.39
CA LYS A 120 -0.74 -8.08 -20.87
C LYS A 120 -0.05 -6.77 -20.52
N ALA A 121 0.89 -6.82 -19.59
CA ALA A 121 1.49 -5.64 -18.97
C ALA A 121 2.89 -5.98 -18.41
N ASP A 122 3.63 -5.01 -17.91
CA ASP A 122 4.84 -5.29 -17.10
C ASP A 122 4.45 -5.86 -15.71
N GLY A 123 3.21 -5.57 -15.29
CA GLY A 123 2.64 -6.03 -14.03
C GLY A 123 1.29 -5.38 -13.74
N VAL A 124 0.78 -5.63 -12.55
CA VAL A 124 -0.40 -4.98 -11.98
C VAL A 124 -0.15 -4.63 -10.52
N ILE A 125 -0.77 -3.54 -10.08
CA ILE A 125 -0.73 -3.03 -8.71
C ILE A 125 -2.16 -3.05 -8.17
N VAL A 126 -2.33 -3.56 -6.95
CA VAL A 126 -3.51 -3.27 -6.14
C VAL A 126 -3.06 -2.44 -4.95
N ALA A 127 -3.51 -1.18 -4.90
CA ALA A 127 -3.09 -0.22 -3.90
C ALA A 127 -4.25 0.22 -2.99
N THR A 128 -3.93 0.48 -1.73
CA THR A 128 -4.80 1.20 -0.78
C THR A 128 -4.80 2.70 -1.10
N PRO A 129 -5.64 3.50 -0.43
CA PRO A 129 -5.57 4.96 -0.57
C PRO A 129 -4.24 5.54 -0.07
N THR A 130 -3.60 4.92 0.93
CA THR A 130 -2.24 5.30 1.36
C THR A 130 -1.20 4.97 0.28
N GLY A 131 -1.31 3.82 -0.37
CA GLY A 131 -0.46 3.42 -1.49
C GLY A 131 -0.72 4.17 -2.79
N SER A 132 -1.84 4.88 -2.91
CA SER A 132 -2.20 5.64 -4.11
C SER A 132 -1.19 6.72 -4.47
N THR A 133 -0.43 7.25 -3.49
CA THR A 133 0.65 8.23 -3.67
C THR A 133 2.05 7.60 -3.81
N ALA A 134 2.14 6.26 -3.79
CA ALA A 134 3.39 5.52 -3.89
C ALA A 134 3.60 4.98 -5.31
N TYR A 135 3.83 3.67 -5.47
CA TYR A 135 4.13 3.10 -6.78
C TYR A 135 2.94 3.22 -7.75
N SER A 136 1.72 3.12 -7.24
CA SER A 136 0.50 3.35 -8.04
C SER A 136 0.50 4.71 -8.74
N LEU A 137 0.91 5.79 -8.05
CA LEU A 137 0.99 7.13 -8.65
C LEU A 137 1.98 7.16 -9.82
N ALA A 138 3.17 6.57 -9.62
CA ALA A 138 4.20 6.51 -10.65
C ALA A 138 3.76 5.67 -11.87
N ALA A 139 2.90 4.66 -11.66
CA ALA A 139 2.27 3.88 -12.71
C ALA A 139 1.04 4.55 -13.34
N GLY A 140 0.73 5.82 -13.01
CA GLY A 140 -0.38 6.58 -13.59
C GLY A 140 -1.73 6.37 -12.91
N GLY A 141 -1.74 5.82 -11.69
CA GLY A 141 -2.93 5.64 -10.86
C GLY A 141 -3.44 6.97 -10.27
N PRO A 142 -4.74 7.05 -9.90
CA PRO A 142 -5.29 8.22 -9.25
C PRO A 142 -4.78 8.35 -7.81
N ILE A 143 -4.67 9.59 -7.34
CA ILE A 143 -4.46 9.90 -5.93
C ILE A 143 -5.80 9.82 -5.21
N LEU A 144 -5.85 9.05 -4.12
CA LEU A 144 -7.01 8.95 -3.25
C LEU A 144 -6.75 9.65 -1.91
N ASP A 145 -7.81 10.12 -1.28
CA ASP A 145 -7.70 10.57 0.11
C ASP A 145 -7.44 9.39 1.03
N VAL A 146 -6.50 9.56 1.95
CA VAL A 146 -5.96 8.49 2.81
C VAL A 146 -6.97 7.87 3.78
N ASP A 147 -8.07 8.57 4.09
CA ASP A 147 -9.13 8.09 4.97
C ASP A 147 -10.27 7.40 4.18
N MET A 148 -10.16 7.27 2.85
CA MET A 148 -11.12 6.53 2.03
C MET A 148 -11.08 5.01 2.29
N GLU A 149 -12.17 4.35 1.94
CA GLU A 149 -12.33 2.89 2.00
C GLU A 149 -12.51 2.36 0.58
N ALA A 150 -11.42 2.35 -0.18
CA ALA A 150 -11.38 1.97 -1.59
C ALA A 150 -10.05 1.31 -1.95
N MET A 151 -10.04 0.51 -3.01
CA MET A 151 -8.82 -0.04 -3.60
C MET A 151 -8.64 0.48 -5.02
N VAL A 152 -7.38 0.64 -5.43
CA VAL A 152 -7.02 0.97 -6.81
C VAL A 152 -6.42 -0.26 -7.46
N PHE A 153 -7.07 -0.78 -8.50
CA PHE A 153 -6.44 -1.69 -9.46
C PHE A 153 -5.76 -0.88 -10.55
N ASN A 154 -4.45 -1.03 -10.72
CA ASN A 154 -3.66 -0.23 -11.64
C ASN A 154 -2.67 -1.09 -12.46
N PRO A 155 -2.85 -1.26 -13.77
CA PRO A 155 -1.90 -1.98 -14.61
C PRO A 155 -0.63 -1.16 -14.89
N ILE A 156 0.54 -1.81 -14.86
CA ILE A 156 1.84 -1.17 -15.15
C ILE A 156 2.17 -1.34 -16.64
N CYS A 157 2.27 -0.22 -17.38
CA CYS A 157 2.61 -0.22 -18.81
C CYS A 157 1.80 -1.26 -19.64
N PRO A 158 0.45 -1.25 -19.59
CA PRO A 158 -0.36 -2.24 -20.31
C PRO A 158 -0.15 -2.14 -21.82
N PHE A 159 -0.10 -3.29 -22.49
CA PHE A 159 0.07 -3.37 -23.95
C PHE A 159 -1.14 -2.78 -24.71
N THR A 160 -2.34 -2.86 -24.14
CA THR A 160 -3.53 -2.23 -24.73
C THR A 160 -3.71 -0.80 -24.25
N LEU A 161 -4.03 0.10 -25.18
CA LEU A 161 -4.20 1.53 -24.92
C LEU A 161 -5.51 1.86 -24.20
N SER A 162 -6.45 0.91 -24.12
CA SER A 162 -7.75 1.10 -23.46
C SER A 162 -7.72 0.87 -21.94
N ASN A 163 -6.65 0.26 -21.42
CA ASN A 163 -6.55 -0.02 -19.99
C ASN A 163 -6.40 1.27 -19.19
N ARG A 164 -7.19 1.40 -18.12
CA ARG A 164 -7.15 2.51 -17.19
C ARG A 164 -7.11 1.99 -15.76
N PRO A 165 -6.51 2.72 -14.81
CA PRO A 165 -6.69 2.44 -13.40
C PRO A 165 -8.18 2.43 -13.04
N LEU A 166 -8.57 1.50 -12.18
CA LEU A 166 -9.93 1.33 -11.70
C LEU A 166 -9.95 1.49 -10.19
N VAL A 167 -10.81 2.38 -9.69
CA VAL A 167 -11.08 2.51 -8.25
C VAL A 167 -12.32 1.68 -7.93
N VAL A 168 -12.21 0.79 -6.96
CA VAL A 168 -13.30 -0.08 -6.51
C VAL A 168 -13.56 0.11 -5.01
N PRO A 169 -14.78 -0.20 -4.53
CA PRO A 169 -15.07 -0.21 -3.10
C PRO A 169 -14.09 -1.09 -2.32
N GLY A 170 -13.74 -0.68 -1.09
CA GLY A 170 -12.71 -1.37 -0.30
C GLY A 170 -13.11 -2.78 0.14
N ASP A 171 -14.39 -3.09 0.19
CA ASP A 171 -14.94 -4.41 0.54
C ASP A 171 -15.00 -5.41 -0.61
N GLU A 172 -14.64 -5.00 -1.83
CA GLU A 172 -14.48 -5.90 -2.96
C GLU A 172 -13.31 -6.87 -2.75
N THR A 173 -13.32 -7.99 -3.49
CA THR A 173 -12.17 -8.90 -3.58
C THR A 173 -11.61 -8.86 -4.99
N ILE A 174 -10.35 -8.47 -5.12
CA ILE A 174 -9.61 -8.53 -6.38
C ILE A 174 -8.83 -9.85 -6.40
N GLU A 175 -9.11 -10.67 -7.41
CA GLU A 175 -8.39 -11.90 -7.68
C GLU A 175 -7.49 -11.70 -8.90
N ILE A 176 -6.22 -12.07 -8.74
CA ILE A 176 -5.23 -12.14 -9.81
C ILE A 176 -4.89 -13.61 -10.01
N TYR A 177 -5.12 -14.11 -11.22
CA TYR A 177 -4.73 -15.46 -11.63
C TYR A 177 -3.51 -15.41 -12.54
N VAL A 178 -2.48 -16.19 -12.21
CA VAL A 178 -1.31 -16.37 -13.06
C VAL A 178 -1.65 -17.38 -14.15
N GLU A 179 -1.79 -16.89 -15.38
CA GLU A 179 -2.18 -17.72 -16.52
C GLU A 179 -1.22 -18.88 -16.78
N MET A 180 -1.77 -19.96 -17.32
CA MET A 180 -0.97 -21.09 -17.80
C MET A 180 -0.10 -20.64 -18.98
N GLU A 181 1.06 -21.27 -19.16
CA GLU A 181 2.05 -20.89 -20.18
C GLU A 181 2.78 -19.56 -19.89
N GLN A 182 2.67 -19.04 -18.66
CA GLN A 182 3.45 -17.90 -18.21
C GLN A 182 4.93 -18.30 -18.01
N ARG A 183 5.70 -18.19 -19.10
CA ARG A 183 7.12 -18.58 -19.16
C ARG A 183 8.05 -17.75 -18.28
N GLU A 184 7.66 -16.52 -17.98
CA GLU A 184 8.47 -15.56 -17.25
C GLU A 184 8.20 -15.68 -15.75
N LYS A 185 9.27 -15.70 -14.94
CA LYS A 185 9.14 -15.71 -13.49
C LYS A 185 8.42 -14.46 -13.01
N LEU A 186 7.40 -14.65 -12.18
CA LEU A 186 6.63 -13.58 -11.58
C LEU A 186 6.96 -13.45 -10.10
N ILE A 187 6.93 -12.21 -9.62
CA ILE A 187 7.13 -11.90 -8.20
C ILE A 187 5.92 -11.11 -7.72
N LEU A 188 5.36 -11.55 -6.59
CA LEU A 188 4.49 -10.75 -5.76
C LEU A 188 5.35 -9.93 -4.79
N THR A 189 5.18 -8.62 -4.79
CA THR A 189 5.83 -7.70 -3.86
C THR A 189 4.79 -7.03 -2.97
N ILE A 190 5.05 -6.98 -1.66
CA ILE A 190 4.18 -6.37 -0.65
C ILE A 190 4.87 -5.14 -0.07
N ASP A 191 4.25 -3.96 -0.19
CA ASP A 191 4.78 -2.66 0.27
C ASP A 191 6.21 -2.33 -0.23
N GLY A 192 6.69 -3.01 -1.28
CA GLY A 192 8.08 -2.93 -1.73
C GLY A 192 9.12 -3.58 -0.79
N GLN A 193 8.69 -4.36 0.22
CA GLN A 193 9.53 -4.85 1.32
C GLN A 193 9.59 -6.37 1.43
N GLU A 194 8.49 -7.07 1.14
CA GLU A 194 8.42 -8.53 1.15
C GLU A 194 8.15 -9.04 -0.27
N TYR A 195 8.72 -10.19 -0.63
CA TYR A 195 8.60 -10.75 -1.96
C TYR A 195 8.32 -12.26 -1.92
N LEU A 196 7.58 -12.73 -2.91
CA LEU A 196 7.26 -14.15 -3.11
C LEU A 196 7.30 -14.49 -4.60
N ASP A 197 8.00 -15.56 -4.95
CA ASP A 197 7.95 -16.14 -6.29
C ASP A 197 6.58 -16.80 -6.55
N LEU A 198 5.94 -16.37 -7.63
CA LEU A 198 4.67 -16.92 -8.09
C LEU A 198 4.89 -17.97 -9.18
N LEU A 199 4.02 -18.98 -9.20
CA LEU A 199 3.99 -20.04 -10.18
C LEU A 199 2.75 -19.93 -11.07
N GLU A 200 2.80 -20.56 -12.25
CA GLU A 200 1.62 -20.76 -13.10
C GLU A 200 0.50 -21.43 -12.29
N GLY A 201 -0.73 -20.94 -12.44
CA GLY A 201 -1.89 -21.44 -11.71
C GLY A 201 -2.07 -20.88 -10.29
N ASP A 202 -1.14 -20.07 -9.78
CA ASP A 202 -1.34 -19.38 -8.50
C ASP A 202 -2.50 -18.37 -8.60
N ARG A 203 -3.28 -18.29 -7.53
CA ARG A 203 -4.36 -17.32 -7.33
C ARG A 203 -4.01 -16.40 -6.18
N ILE A 204 -3.96 -15.10 -6.44
CA ILE A 204 -3.70 -14.07 -5.45
C ILE A 204 -5.02 -13.36 -5.16
N PHE A 205 -5.51 -13.47 -3.93
CA PHE A 205 -6.70 -12.79 -3.46
C PHE A 205 -6.30 -11.58 -2.63
N ILE A 206 -6.81 -10.41 -3.01
CA ILE A 206 -6.51 -9.13 -2.36
C ILE A 206 -7.84 -8.54 -1.94
N LYS A 207 -7.99 -8.31 -0.64
CA LYS A 207 -9.20 -7.77 -0.02
C LYS A 207 -8.83 -6.85 1.12
N LYS A 208 -9.78 -6.07 1.62
CA LYS A 208 -9.58 -5.30 2.84
C LYS A 208 -9.19 -6.19 4.04
N ALA A 209 -8.17 -5.77 4.76
CA ALA A 209 -7.77 -6.39 6.01
C ALA A 209 -8.76 -6.05 7.14
N GLN A 210 -8.85 -6.91 8.15
CA GLN A 210 -9.61 -6.62 9.38
C GLN A 210 -8.91 -5.55 10.25
N HIS A 211 -7.60 -5.44 10.10
CA HIS A 211 -6.74 -4.52 10.83
C HIS A 211 -6.55 -3.21 10.06
N TYR A 212 -6.29 -2.14 10.81
CA TYR A 212 -5.98 -0.82 10.29
C TYR A 212 -4.66 -0.35 10.85
N ALA A 213 -3.95 0.49 10.10
CA ALA A 213 -2.80 1.21 10.67
C ALA A 213 -3.30 2.53 11.28
N ASN A 214 -3.16 2.66 12.59
CA ASN A 214 -3.49 3.89 13.32
C ASN A 214 -2.28 4.81 13.32
N ILE A 215 -2.34 5.92 12.59
CA ILE A 215 -1.19 6.81 12.43
C ILE A 215 -1.57 8.21 12.92
N PHE A 216 -0.82 8.73 13.88
CA PHE A 216 -0.98 10.11 14.35
C PHE A 216 -0.72 11.10 13.22
N CYS A 217 -1.54 12.15 13.10
CA CYS A 217 -1.48 13.20 12.07
C CYS A 217 -1.75 14.60 12.64
N SER A 218 -1.14 15.64 12.05
CA SER A 218 -1.21 17.02 12.60
C SER A 218 -2.62 17.57 12.69
N ALA A 219 -3.46 17.25 11.72
CA ALA A 219 -4.85 17.70 11.62
C ALA A 219 -5.60 16.92 10.53
N ARG A 220 -6.93 17.03 10.54
CA ARG A 220 -7.75 16.68 9.36
C ARG A 220 -7.30 17.54 8.18
N GLY A 221 -6.98 16.90 7.05
CA GLY A 221 -6.47 17.57 5.84
C GLY A 221 -4.94 17.77 5.80
N ALA A 222 -4.18 17.23 6.76
CA ALA A 222 -2.72 17.20 6.69
C ALA A 222 -2.19 16.57 5.38
N PHE A 223 -2.93 15.57 4.88
CA PHE A 223 -2.67 14.94 3.58
C PHE A 223 -2.56 15.96 2.43
N TYR A 224 -3.50 16.92 2.33
CA TYR A 224 -3.49 17.92 1.25
C TYR A 224 -2.32 18.89 1.36
N GLN A 225 -1.86 19.19 2.57
CA GLN A 225 -0.68 20.03 2.77
C GLN A 225 0.58 19.32 2.25
N VAL A 226 0.70 18.02 2.53
CA VAL A 226 1.79 17.21 1.99
C VAL A 226 1.68 17.12 0.47
N LEU A 227 0.49 16.85 -0.07
CA LEU A 227 0.23 16.80 -1.50
C LEU A 227 0.69 18.09 -2.21
N ARG A 228 0.26 19.24 -1.69
CA ARG A 228 0.66 20.56 -2.20
C ARG A 228 2.17 20.75 -2.18
N SER A 229 2.80 20.42 -1.06
CA SER A 229 4.25 20.58 -0.89
C SER A 229 5.07 19.61 -1.74
N LYS A 230 4.57 18.39 -1.98
CA LYS A 230 5.34 17.32 -2.63
C LYS A 230 5.21 17.28 -4.13
N LEU A 231 4.00 17.54 -4.62
CA LEU A 231 3.69 17.47 -6.03
C LEU A 231 3.59 18.84 -6.67
N ASN A 232 3.94 19.90 -5.92
CA ASN A 232 3.76 21.27 -6.35
C ASN A 232 2.34 21.49 -6.92
N TRP A 233 1.35 21.11 -6.13
CA TRP A 233 0.00 20.89 -6.65
C TRP A 233 -0.68 22.17 -7.17
N SER A 234 -0.30 23.33 -6.65
CA SER A 234 -0.85 24.63 -7.06
C SER A 234 -0.11 25.30 -8.23
N GLY A 235 1.01 24.73 -8.71
CA GLY A 235 1.79 25.29 -9.83
C GLY A 235 2.26 26.73 -9.63
N GLY A 236 2.64 27.09 -8.39
CA GLY A 236 3.08 28.44 -8.06
C GLY A 236 4.50 28.76 -8.57
N PRO A 237 5.04 29.97 -8.30
CA PRO A 237 6.40 30.33 -8.68
C PRO A 237 7.51 29.72 -7.80
N ASP A 238 7.20 29.17 -6.61
CA ASP A 238 8.16 28.53 -5.69
C ASP A 238 8.15 26.99 -5.79
N ALA A 239 8.16 26.48 -7.01
CA ALA A 239 7.44 25.27 -7.29
C ALA A 239 8.04 24.49 -8.47
#